data_AF-A0A3B4ZMT3-F1
#
_entry.id   AF-A0A3B4ZMT3-F1
#
_cell.length_a   1.000
_cell.length_b   1.000
_cell.length_c   1.000
_cell.angle_alpha   90.00
_cell.angle_beta   90.00
_cell.angle_gamma   90.00
#
_symmetry.space_group_name_H-M   'P 1'
#
loop_
_entity.id
_entity.type
_entity.pdbx_description
1 polymer ?
#
loop_
_entity_poly.entity_id
_entity_poly.type
_entity_poly.pdbx_seq_one_letter_code
_entity_poly.pdbx_strand_id
1 'polypeptide(L)'
;MDLRLLVVAAALGAALTISLADRTSQCKIKWLFGISCSDVQGKLVSQVKAWQIRQSCLYEGEKCSYELVSSVPYVIKATHTSPSTKKLSDLQFLLEQSTVCKVTGDAVSEFVKDPADNSTNFCSLQNLMDGSKLTEAEGYKQFSNKWICPGFDTANCSLS
;
A
#
# COMPACT_ATOMS: atom_id res chain seq x y z
N MET A 1 -39.29 -38.92 -49.35
CA MET A 1 -37.88 -38.51 -49.49
C MET A 1 -37.59 -37.53 -48.39
N ASP A 2 -36.74 -37.97 -47.48
CA ASP A 2 -36.16 -37.24 -46.36
C ASP A 2 -35.78 -35.80 -46.70
N LEU A 3 -35.75 -34.92 -45.69
CA LEU A 3 -34.47 -34.55 -45.06
C LEU A 3 -34.58 -33.20 -44.32
N ARG A 4 -34.25 -33.28 -43.02
CA ARG A 4 -33.71 -32.23 -42.11
C ARG A 4 -34.69 -31.40 -41.27
N LEU A 5 -34.80 -31.85 -40.03
CA LEU A 5 -34.79 -30.99 -38.83
C LEU A 5 -33.74 -29.88 -39.00
N LEU A 6 -34.17 -28.63 -38.81
CA LEU A 6 -33.28 -27.55 -38.37
C LEU A 6 -33.62 -27.26 -36.92
N VAL A 7 -32.83 -27.86 -36.02
CA VAL A 7 -32.80 -27.50 -34.60
C VAL A 7 -32.19 -26.10 -34.52
N VAL A 8 -32.99 -25.11 -34.19
CA VAL A 8 -32.50 -23.76 -33.86
C VAL A 8 -31.84 -23.85 -32.49
N ALA A 9 -30.53 -24.07 -32.47
CA ALA A 9 -29.74 -23.98 -31.25
C ALA A 9 -29.61 -22.49 -30.86
N ALA A 10 -30.44 -22.04 -29.93
CA ALA A 10 -30.25 -20.76 -29.27
C ALA A 10 -29.02 -20.87 -28.34
N ALA A 11 -27.85 -20.50 -28.85
CA ALA A 11 -26.67 -20.31 -28.02
C ALA A 11 -26.87 -19.04 -27.18
N LEU A 12 -27.36 -19.21 -25.95
CA LEU A 12 -27.28 -18.21 -24.89
C LEU A 12 -25.80 -17.96 -24.60
N GLY A 13 -25.23 -16.98 -25.29
CA GLY A 13 -23.93 -16.42 -24.94
C GLY A 13 -24.03 -15.77 -23.57
N ALA A 14 -23.61 -16.47 -22.52
CA ALA A 14 -23.35 -15.85 -21.24
C ALA A 14 -22.17 -14.89 -21.45
N ALA A 15 -22.47 -13.61 -21.68
CA ALA A 15 -21.47 -12.56 -21.60
C ALA A 15 -20.97 -12.54 -20.14
N LEU A 16 -19.81 -13.17 -19.91
CA LEU A 16 -19.01 -12.92 -18.72
C LEU A 16 -18.62 -11.44 -18.77
N THR A 17 -19.44 -10.59 -18.17
CA THR A 17 -19.00 -9.25 -17.80
C THR A 17 -17.95 -9.46 -16.73
N ILE A 18 -16.69 -9.54 -17.15
CA ILE A 18 -15.57 -9.35 -16.23
C ILE A 18 -15.78 -7.93 -15.72
N SER A 19 -16.36 -7.83 -14.52
CA SER A 19 -16.32 -6.60 -13.75
C SER A 19 -14.85 -6.27 -13.60
N LEU A 20 -14.34 -5.37 -14.44
CA LEU A 20 -13.11 -4.65 -14.17
C LEU A 20 -13.45 -3.78 -12.97
N ALA A 21 -13.44 -4.39 -11.78
CA ALA A 21 -13.40 -3.65 -10.54
C ALA A 21 -12.33 -2.59 -10.72
N ASP A 22 -12.75 -1.33 -10.58
CA ASP A 22 -11.95 -0.14 -10.79
C ASP A 22 -10.57 -0.36 -10.15
N ARG A 23 -9.54 -0.61 -10.96
CA ARG A 23 -8.23 -1.07 -10.46
C ARG A 23 -7.48 0.17 -9.97
N THR A 24 -7.86 0.69 -8.81
CA THR A 24 -6.95 1.52 -8.04
C THR A 24 -5.73 0.66 -7.71
N SER A 25 -4.53 1.19 -7.97
CA SER A 25 -3.32 0.58 -7.48
C SER A 25 -3.37 0.54 -5.96
N GLN A 26 -3.26 -0.66 -5.40
CA GLN A 26 -3.30 -0.88 -3.96
C GLN A 26 -2.15 -1.79 -3.54
N CYS A 27 -1.60 -1.50 -2.37
CA CYS A 27 -0.63 -2.33 -1.70
C CYS A 27 -1.09 -2.59 -0.27
N LYS A 28 -1.03 -3.86 0.13
CA LYS A 28 -1.22 -4.28 1.53
C LYS A 28 0.00 -5.04 2.03
N ILE A 29 0.47 -4.68 3.22
CA ILE A 29 1.61 -5.33 3.88
C ILE A 29 1.23 -5.60 5.33
N LYS A 30 1.63 -6.76 5.85
CA LYS A 30 1.51 -7.06 7.28
C LYS A 30 2.89 -7.12 7.91
N TRP A 31 3.01 -6.55 9.10
CA TRP A 31 4.20 -6.66 9.94
C TRP A 31 3.87 -7.24 11.31
N LEU A 32 4.85 -7.89 11.90
CA LEU A 32 4.85 -8.31 13.29
C LEU A 32 6.04 -7.68 14.00
N PHE A 33 5.84 -7.28 15.25
CA PHE A 33 6.86 -6.70 16.11
C PHE A 33 6.77 -7.31 17.52
N GLY A 34 7.92 -7.61 18.12
CA GLY A 34 8.03 -8.06 19.51
C GLY A 34 7.87 -6.93 20.54
N ILE A 35 7.91 -5.67 20.10
CA ILE A 35 7.66 -4.49 20.93
C ILE A 35 6.16 -4.12 20.99
N SER A 36 5.79 -3.21 21.90
CA SER A 36 4.38 -2.83 22.09
C SER A 36 3.82 -2.06 20.89
N CYS A 37 2.51 -2.20 20.62
CA CYS A 37 1.86 -1.39 19.58
C CYS A 37 1.88 0.10 19.89
N SER A 38 1.96 0.50 21.17
CA SER A 38 2.16 1.90 21.55
C SER A 38 3.51 2.42 21.04
N ASP A 39 4.59 1.63 21.19
CA ASP A 39 5.92 2.01 20.70
C ASP A 39 5.97 2.04 19.18
N VAL A 40 5.35 1.05 18.52
CA VAL A 40 5.25 1.02 17.05
C VAL A 40 4.47 2.22 16.53
N GLN A 41 3.31 2.53 17.12
CA GLN A 41 2.51 3.68 16.75
C GLN A 41 3.28 4.99 16.98
N GLY A 42 3.95 5.13 18.12
CA GLY A 42 4.76 6.32 18.43
C GLY A 42 5.88 6.53 17.41
N LYS A 43 6.58 5.46 17.01
CA LYS A 43 7.64 5.49 15.99
C LYS A 43 7.09 5.88 14.61
N LEU A 44 6.00 5.28 14.15
CA LEU A 44 5.37 5.61 12.87
C LEU A 44 4.87 7.06 12.82
N VAL A 45 4.12 7.50 13.83
CA VAL A 45 3.61 8.87 13.90
C VAL A 45 4.75 9.89 13.93
N SER A 46 5.81 9.61 14.69
CA SER A 46 6.99 10.46 14.73
C SER A 46 7.68 10.53 13.38
N GLN A 47 7.77 9.41 12.66
CA GLN A 47 8.38 9.36 11.34
C GLN A 47 7.59 10.14 10.29
N VAL A 48 6.27 9.99 10.26
CA VAL A 48 5.40 10.77 9.37
C VAL A 48 5.59 12.26 9.60
N LYS A 49 5.62 12.70 10.86
CA LYS A 49 5.85 14.12 11.22
C LYS A 49 7.27 14.60 10.90
N ALA A 50 8.27 13.73 11.00
CA ALA A 50 9.65 14.06 10.66
C ALA A 50 9.82 14.34 9.16
N TRP A 51 9.08 13.60 8.32
CA TRP A 51 9.09 13.74 6.86
C TRP A 51 7.93 14.59 6.32
N GLN A 52 7.26 15.33 7.20
CA GLN A 52 6.28 16.33 6.80
C GLN A 52 6.93 17.48 6.05
N ILE A 53 6.21 18.07 5.10
CA ILE A 53 6.69 19.18 4.26
C ILE A 53 7.18 20.33 5.15
N ARG A 54 8.48 20.62 5.12
CA ARG A 54 9.06 21.79 5.83
C ARG A 54 9.52 22.91 4.91
N GLN A 55 9.94 22.62 3.66
CA GLN A 55 10.35 23.63 2.67
C GLN A 55 10.55 23.07 1.25
N SER A 56 11.23 21.92 1.10
CA SER A 56 11.48 21.26 -0.19
C SER A 56 11.95 19.82 0.00
N CYS A 57 11.56 18.91 -0.91
CA CYS A 57 11.99 17.51 -0.93
C CYS A 57 13.15 17.24 -1.93
N LEU A 58 13.80 18.29 -2.43
CA LEU A 58 14.80 18.21 -3.53
C LEU A 58 15.91 17.19 -3.32
N TYR A 59 16.33 16.94 -2.09
CA TYR A 59 17.46 16.04 -1.76
C TYR A 59 17.06 14.80 -0.96
N GLU A 60 15.77 14.68 -0.60
CA GLU A 60 15.27 13.63 0.29
C GLU A 60 14.61 12.46 -0.49
N GLY A 61 14.51 12.58 -1.82
CA GLY A 61 13.82 11.60 -2.66
C GLY A 61 12.38 11.38 -2.19
N GLU A 62 11.97 10.11 -2.06
CA GLU A 62 10.63 9.70 -1.58
C GLU A 62 10.52 9.60 -0.04
N LYS A 63 11.51 10.10 0.69
CA LYS A 63 11.53 10.15 2.17
C LYS A 63 11.13 11.54 2.66
N CYS A 64 10.11 12.11 2.04
CA CYS A 64 9.61 13.46 2.27
C CYS A 64 8.16 13.57 1.77
N SER A 65 7.48 14.68 2.04
CA SER A 65 6.11 14.94 1.57
C SER A 65 5.07 13.94 2.10
N TYR A 66 5.27 13.49 3.33
CA TYR A 66 4.25 12.78 4.09
C TYR A 66 3.38 13.77 4.86
N GLU A 67 2.12 13.44 5.07
CA GLU A 67 1.23 14.27 5.90
C GLU A 67 0.41 13.39 6.82
N LEU A 68 0.39 13.73 8.11
CA LEU A 68 -0.44 13.02 9.08
C LEU A 68 -1.88 13.51 8.99
N VAL A 69 -2.80 12.65 8.58
CA VAL A 69 -4.23 12.95 8.51
C VAL A 69 -4.88 12.75 9.88
N SER A 70 -4.63 11.61 10.51
CA SER A 70 -5.09 11.33 11.87
C SER A 70 -4.26 10.27 12.57
N SER A 71 -4.23 10.32 13.90
CA SER A 71 -3.65 9.30 14.75
C SER A 71 -4.54 9.11 15.96
N VAL A 72 -5.39 8.10 15.92
CA VAL A 72 -6.18 7.63 17.06
C VAL A 72 -5.58 6.33 17.59
N PRO A 73 -5.96 5.82 18.76
CA PRO A 73 -5.43 4.56 19.26
C PRO A 73 -5.55 3.46 18.22
N TYR A 74 -4.43 2.80 17.91
CA TYR A 74 -4.35 1.67 16.98
C TYR A 74 -4.67 1.94 15.51
N VAL A 75 -4.91 3.20 15.11
CA VAL A 75 -5.15 3.57 13.71
C VAL A 75 -4.42 4.86 13.36
N ILE A 76 -3.56 4.78 12.36
CA ILE A 76 -2.84 5.93 11.78
C ILE A 76 -3.32 6.11 10.35
N LYS A 77 -3.68 7.33 9.97
CA LYS A 77 -3.94 7.71 8.60
C LYS A 77 -2.97 8.82 8.20
N ALA A 78 -2.36 8.66 7.03
CA ALA A 78 -1.44 9.62 6.47
C ALA A 78 -1.60 9.67 4.95
N THR A 79 -0.99 10.65 4.31
CA THR A 79 -0.81 10.67 2.86
C THR A 79 0.65 10.79 2.52
N HIS A 80 1.00 10.38 1.30
CA HIS A 80 2.32 10.63 0.71
C HIS A 80 2.12 11.14 -0.71
N THR A 81 2.67 12.31 -1.00
CA THR A 81 2.74 12.81 -2.38
C THR A 81 4.16 12.60 -2.88
N SER A 82 4.35 11.65 -3.80
CA SER A 82 5.66 11.36 -4.38
C SER A 82 6.31 12.62 -4.94
N PRO A 83 7.47 13.07 -4.42
CA PRO A 83 8.15 14.24 -4.96
C PRO A 83 8.55 14.08 -6.42
N SER A 84 8.90 12.86 -6.86
CA SER A 84 9.33 12.55 -8.23
C SER A 84 8.14 12.49 -9.21
N THR A 85 7.09 11.76 -8.86
CA THR A 85 5.96 11.47 -9.78
C THR A 85 4.72 12.34 -9.56
N LYS A 86 4.66 13.07 -8.44
CA LYS A 86 3.48 13.83 -7.97
C LYS A 86 2.25 12.97 -7.70
N LYS A 87 2.38 11.64 -7.66
CA LYS A 87 1.30 10.72 -7.32
C LYS A 87 0.99 10.82 -5.82
N LEU A 88 -0.28 11.05 -5.49
CA LEU A 88 -0.79 11.03 -4.13
C LEU A 88 -1.21 9.62 -3.76
N SER A 89 -0.76 9.16 -2.59
CA SER A 89 -1.13 7.88 -2.01
C SER A 89 -1.73 8.09 -0.61
N ASP A 90 -2.91 7.52 -0.39
CA ASP A 90 -3.52 7.41 0.93
C ASP A 90 -2.92 6.22 1.67
N LEU A 91 -2.46 6.46 2.90
CA LEU A 91 -1.82 5.47 3.74
C LEU A 91 -2.65 5.23 5.00
N GLN A 92 -2.79 3.96 5.38
CA GLN A 92 -3.41 3.56 6.63
C GLN A 92 -2.59 2.48 7.32
N PHE A 93 -2.41 2.62 8.63
CA PHE A 93 -1.84 1.59 9.48
C PHE A 93 -2.85 1.20 10.55
N LEU A 94 -3.22 -0.07 10.58
CA LEU A 94 -4.05 -0.68 11.62
C LEU A 94 -3.14 -1.52 12.52
N LEU A 95 -3.17 -1.24 13.82
CA LEU A 95 -2.37 -1.94 14.81
C LEU A 95 -3.28 -2.82 15.67
N GLU A 96 -2.82 -4.01 16.03
CA GLU A 96 -3.55 -4.94 16.88
C GLU A 96 -2.59 -5.53 17.91
N GLN A 97 -2.82 -5.20 19.19
CA GLN A 97 -2.01 -5.74 20.28
C GLN A 97 -2.47 -7.17 20.60
N SER A 98 -1.53 -8.11 20.56
CA SER A 98 -1.70 -9.50 21.01
C SER A 98 -0.45 -9.91 21.81
N THR A 99 0.00 -11.16 21.67
CA THR A 99 1.32 -11.60 22.18
C THR A 99 2.48 -10.85 21.53
N VAL A 100 2.27 -10.36 20.30
CA VAL A 100 3.14 -9.46 19.54
C VAL A 100 2.28 -8.32 19.00
N CYS A 101 2.90 -7.19 18.64
CA CYS A 101 2.19 -6.16 17.90
C CYS A 101 2.04 -6.57 16.43
N LYS A 102 0.80 -6.62 15.94
CA LYS A 102 0.50 -6.85 14.53
C LYS A 102 0.17 -5.53 13.89
N VAL A 103 0.71 -5.27 12.70
CA VAL A 103 0.39 -4.05 11.93
C VAL A 103 -0.02 -4.45 10.53
N THR A 104 -1.13 -3.91 10.04
CA THR A 104 -1.51 -3.96 8.63
C THR A 104 -1.37 -2.57 8.05
N GLY A 105 -0.54 -2.42 7.03
CA GLY A 105 -0.41 -1.20 6.24
C GLY A 105 -1.14 -1.35 4.92
N ASP A 106 -1.88 -0.31 4.55
CA ASP A 106 -2.59 -0.18 3.30
C ASP A 106 -2.17 1.13 2.62
N ALA A 107 -1.86 1.06 1.33
CA ALA A 107 -1.57 2.20 0.49
C ALA A 107 -2.40 2.13 -0.80
N VAL A 108 -3.09 3.21 -1.13
CA VAL A 108 -3.94 3.32 -2.33
C VAL A 108 -3.63 4.62 -3.04
N SER A 109 -3.37 4.57 -4.35
CA SER A 109 -3.10 5.79 -5.13
C SER A 109 -4.41 6.44 -5.59
N GLU A 110 -4.54 7.75 -5.44
CA GLU A 110 -5.69 8.48 -5.98
C GLU A 110 -5.57 8.62 -7.51
N PHE A 111 -6.66 8.31 -8.24
CA PHE A 111 -6.89 8.60 -9.66
C PHE A 111 -5.98 7.98 -10.73
N VAL A 112 -5.01 7.12 -10.39
CA VAL A 112 -4.14 6.54 -11.43
C VAL A 112 -4.68 5.20 -11.95
N LYS A 113 -5.20 5.20 -13.19
CA LYS A 113 -5.43 4.00 -14.03
C LYS A 113 -4.09 3.40 -14.52
N ASP A 114 -3.05 3.44 -13.70
CA ASP A 114 -1.74 2.90 -14.04
C ASP A 114 -1.64 1.52 -13.39
N PRO A 115 -1.94 0.45 -14.14
CA PRO A 115 -1.92 -0.91 -13.60
C PRO A 115 -0.52 -1.35 -13.16
N ALA A 116 0.53 -0.58 -13.49
CA ALA A 116 1.89 -0.95 -13.16
C ALA A 116 2.33 -0.52 -11.76
N ASP A 117 1.58 0.38 -11.06
CA ASP A 117 1.91 0.96 -9.74
C ASP A 117 3.40 0.80 -9.45
N ASN A 118 4.23 1.65 -10.08
CA ASN A 118 5.70 1.54 -10.20
C ASN A 118 6.43 1.48 -8.85
N SER A 119 6.09 0.50 -8.03
CA SER A 119 6.36 0.35 -6.61
C SER A 119 5.93 1.52 -5.71
N THR A 120 5.15 2.49 -6.19
CA THR A 120 4.89 3.74 -5.45
C THR A 120 4.19 3.46 -4.12
N ASN A 121 3.11 2.67 -4.12
CA ASN A 121 2.41 2.33 -2.89
C ASN A 121 3.26 1.48 -1.94
N PHE A 122 3.98 0.48 -2.47
CA PHE A 122 4.92 -0.32 -1.66
C PHE A 122 5.95 0.58 -0.96
N CYS A 123 6.59 1.45 -1.72
CA CYS A 123 7.66 2.29 -1.23
C CYS A 123 7.19 3.36 -0.25
N SER A 124 5.99 3.92 -0.43
CA SER A 124 5.40 4.84 0.55
C SER A 124 5.21 4.20 1.93
N LEU A 125 4.89 2.91 1.99
CA LEU A 125 4.78 2.17 3.26
C LEU A 125 6.16 1.76 3.77
N GLN A 126 7.01 1.20 2.90
CA GLN A 126 8.31 0.67 3.29
C GLN A 126 9.26 1.77 3.77
N ASN A 127 9.26 2.94 3.12
CA ASN A 127 10.09 4.07 3.54
C ASN A 127 9.78 4.48 4.98
N LEU A 128 8.50 4.51 5.40
CA LEU A 128 8.14 4.84 6.79
C LEU A 128 8.63 3.79 7.79
N MET A 129 8.60 2.50 7.41
CA MET A 129 9.14 1.42 8.25
C MET A 129 10.67 1.54 8.42
N ASP A 130 11.39 1.84 7.33
CA ASP A 130 12.84 2.01 7.35
C ASP A 130 13.25 3.28 8.11
N GLY A 131 12.61 4.42 7.82
CA GLY A 131 12.89 5.69 8.47
C GLY A 131 12.68 5.65 9.98
N SER A 132 11.62 4.96 10.42
CA SER A 132 11.28 4.80 11.84
C SER A 132 12.15 3.76 12.58
N LYS A 133 13.03 3.07 11.85
CA LYS A 133 13.87 1.96 12.33
C LYS A 133 13.06 0.79 12.87
N LEU A 134 11.84 0.61 12.39
CA LEU A 134 10.98 -0.51 12.78
C LEU A 134 11.43 -1.82 12.14
N THR A 135 12.13 -1.77 11.01
CA THR A 135 12.76 -2.94 10.37
C THR A 135 13.90 -3.54 11.19
N GLU A 136 14.45 -2.79 12.14
CA GLU A 136 15.48 -3.23 13.08
C GLU A 136 14.89 -3.64 14.45
N ALA A 137 13.58 -3.49 14.65
CA ALA A 137 12.94 -3.77 15.92
C ALA A 137 12.91 -5.27 16.22
N GLU A 138 12.91 -5.60 17.51
CA GLU A 138 12.79 -6.98 17.97
C GLU A 138 11.56 -7.66 17.35
N GLY A 139 11.72 -8.90 16.91
CA GLY A 139 10.62 -9.71 16.38
C GLY A 139 10.06 -9.24 15.03
N TYR A 140 10.74 -8.31 14.34
CA TYR A 140 10.35 -7.83 13.02
C TYR A 140 10.13 -8.99 12.04
N LYS A 141 8.93 -9.04 11.45
CA LYS A 141 8.61 -9.89 10.30
C LYS A 141 7.71 -9.11 9.35
N GLN A 142 7.89 -9.30 8.05
CA GLN A 142 7.09 -8.68 7.00
C GLN A 142 6.45 -9.74 6.12
N PHE A 143 5.19 -9.52 5.75
CA PHE A 143 4.40 -10.41 4.91
C PHE A 143 3.67 -9.60 3.83
N SER A 144 4.05 -9.83 2.58
CA SER A 144 3.30 -9.47 1.38
C SER A 144 3.84 -10.30 0.21
N ASN A 145 3.41 -10.00 -1.01
CA ASN A 145 3.99 -10.53 -2.24
C ASN A 145 3.59 -9.62 -3.41
N LYS A 146 4.23 -9.80 -4.58
CA LYS A 146 3.96 -9.00 -5.78
C LYS A 146 2.50 -8.95 -6.25
N TRP A 147 1.66 -9.92 -5.90
CA TRP A 147 0.24 -9.96 -6.28
C TRP A 147 -0.63 -9.10 -5.35
N ILE A 148 -0.23 -8.96 -4.09
CA ILE A 148 -0.92 -8.14 -3.08
C ILE A 148 -0.40 -6.70 -3.10
N CYS A 149 0.90 -6.55 -3.36
CA CYS A 149 1.58 -5.28 -3.39
C CYS A 149 2.58 -5.27 -4.55
N PRO A 150 2.20 -4.70 -5.70
CA PRO A 150 3.10 -4.54 -6.83
C PRO A 150 4.39 -3.83 -6.40
N GLY A 151 5.53 -4.33 -6.87
CA GLY A 151 6.84 -3.82 -6.48
C GLY A 151 7.49 -4.51 -5.27
N PHE A 152 6.76 -5.29 -4.47
CA PHE A 152 7.31 -5.92 -3.26
C PHE A 152 8.64 -6.67 -3.46
N ASP A 153 8.79 -7.43 -4.55
CA ASP A 153 9.98 -8.24 -4.81
C ASP A 153 11.10 -7.50 -5.57
N THR A 154 10.79 -6.34 -6.18
CA THR A 154 11.65 -5.72 -7.20
C THR A 154 11.92 -4.23 -6.99
N ALA A 155 11.21 -3.60 -6.04
CA ALA A 155 11.28 -2.16 -5.83
C ALA A 155 12.65 -1.71 -5.32
N ASN A 156 13.09 -0.56 -5.81
CA ASN A 156 14.15 0.22 -5.16
C ASN A 156 13.55 1.55 -4.67
N CYS A 157 13.11 1.56 -3.42
CA CYS A 157 12.40 2.70 -2.82
C CYS A 157 13.25 3.95 -2.55
N SER A 158 14.55 3.91 -2.88
CA SER A 158 15.41 5.10 -2.88
C SER A 158 15.33 5.90 -4.18
N LEU A 159 14.78 5.31 -5.25
CA LEU A 159 14.71 5.90 -6.60
C LEU A 159 13.27 6.11 -7.11
N SER A 160 12.28 5.61 -6.37
CA SER A 160 10.87 5.57 -6.80
C SER A 160 10.17 6.92 -6.75
#